data_AF-A0A8J4EWI3-F1
#
_entry.id   AF-A0A8J4EWI3-F1
#
_cell.length_a   1.000
_cell.length_b   1.000
_cell.length_c   1.000
_cell.angle_alpha   90.00
_cell.angle_beta   90.00
_cell.angle_gamma   90.00
#
_symmetry.space_group_name_H-M   'P 1'
#
loop_
_entity.id
_entity.type
_entity.pdbx_description
1 polymer ?
#
loop_
_entity_poly.entity_id
_entity_poly.type
_entity_poly.pdbx_seq_one_letter_code
_entity_poly.pdbx_strand_id
1 'polypeptide(L)'
;MVPTSAKEDFCLLAPAGGGGPYRLLGGVVCFPSHWSVLEKLGMDLPTIHEPVPRWRSDMAKLAERFMSRLSSDRPFVRWNWTLSATAELHLSKFYSPPPAPTTAASEDVTAIDNLQLRLERQHFHK
;
A
#
# COMPACT_ATOMS: atom_id res chain seq x y z
N MET A 1 -1.17 27.08 9.15
CA MET A 1 -1.97 26.03 9.83
C MET A 1 -1.66 24.72 9.14
N VAL A 2 -0.97 23.79 9.81
CA VAL A 2 -0.71 22.46 9.22
C VAL A 2 -2.05 21.69 9.28
N PRO A 3 -2.55 21.16 8.16
CA PRO A 3 -3.78 20.37 8.18
C PRO A 3 -3.60 19.17 9.12
N THR A 4 -4.55 18.99 10.04
CA THR A 4 -4.54 17.91 11.04
C THR A 4 -5.14 16.60 10.52
N SER A 5 -5.63 16.57 9.28
CA SER A 5 -6.18 15.39 8.61
C SER A 5 -5.53 15.18 7.25
N ALA A 6 -4.98 13.99 7.02
CA ALA A 6 -4.48 13.54 5.74
C ALA A 6 -5.43 12.51 5.13
N LYS A 7 -5.47 12.43 3.79
CA LYS A 7 -6.30 11.45 3.05
C LYS A 7 -5.49 10.22 2.62
N GLU A 8 -4.20 10.20 2.94
CA GLU A 8 -3.27 9.12 2.62
C GLU A 8 -3.13 8.11 3.76
N ASP A 9 -2.73 6.90 3.40
CA ASP A 9 -2.19 5.92 4.33
C ASP A 9 -0.70 6.18 4.57
N PHE A 10 -0.22 5.94 5.79
CA PHE A 10 1.17 6.16 6.19
C PHE A 10 1.79 4.87 6.73
N CYS A 11 3.03 4.60 6.32
CA CYS A 11 3.85 3.50 6.82
C CYS A 11 5.18 4.06 7.34
N LEU A 12 5.61 3.60 8.51
CA LEU A 12 6.91 3.90 9.09
C LEU A 12 7.83 2.71 8.90
N LEU A 13 8.92 2.92 8.17
CA LEU A 13 9.94 1.92 7.88
C LEU A 13 11.27 2.34 8.51
N ALA A 14 12.00 1.39 9.10
CA ALA A 14 13.36 1.63 9.57
C ALA A 14 14.25 0.42 9.28
N PRO A 15 15.55 0.63 9.02
CA PRO A 15 16.49 -0.48 8.86
C PRO A 15 16.63 -1.25 10.18
N ALA A 16 16.75 -2.57 10.09
CA ALA A 16 17.20 -3.36 11.23
C ALA A 16 18.59 -2.87 11.71
N GLY A 17 18.89 -3.08 13.00
CA GLY A 17 20.17 -2.67 13.60
C GLY A 17 21.38 -3.10 12.74
N GLY A 18 22.38 -2.23 12.67
CA GLY A 18 23.58 -2.47 11.83
C GLY A 18 23.37 -2.26 10.33
N GLY A 19 22.27 -1.60 9.91
CA GLY A 19 22.00 -1.35 8.49
C GLY A 19 21.40 -2.55 7.76
N GLY A 20 20.70 -3.43 8.48
CA GLY A 20 19.96 -4.54 7.91
C GLY A 20 18.69 -4.10 7.15
N PRO A 21 17.87 -5.05 6.69
CA PRO A 21 16.73 -4.76 5.83
C PRO A 21 15.71 -3.84 6.51
N TYR A 22 15.02 -3.03 5.73
CA TYR A 22 13.96 -2.16 6.24
C TYR A 22 12.75 -2.96 6.69
N ARG A 23 12.22 -2.62 7.87
CA ARG A 23 11.05 -3.26 8.48
C ARG A 23 9.92 -2.27 8.72
N LEU A 24 8.68 -2.75 8.60
CA LEU A 24 7.48 -1.97 8.94
C LEU A 24 7.33 -1.90 10.46
N LEU A 25 7.59 -0.73 11.03
CA LEU A 25 7.51 -0.51 12.48
C LEU A 25 6.14 0.01 12.93
N GLY A 26 5.38 0.61 12.02
CA GLY A 26 4.06 1.13 12.31
C GLY A 26 3.40 1.69 11.06
N GLY A 27 2.12 2.00 11.16
CA GLY A 27 1.40 2.66 10.09
C GLY A 27 -0.03 3.00 10.47
N VAL A 28 -0.59 3.98 9.77
CA VAL A 28 -2.02 4.31 9.76
C VAL A 28 -2.50 3.97 8.36
N VAL A 29 -3.20 2.84 8.22
CA VAL A 29 -3.60 2.28 6.93
C VAL A 29 -5.11 2.06 6.94
N CYS A 30 -5.83 3.12 6.57
CA CYS A 30 -7.29 3.18 6.53
C CYS A 30 -7.84 2.79 5.15
N PHE A 31 -7.03 2.86 4.10
CA PHE A 31 -7.45 2.56 2.73
C PHE A 31 -6.53 1.52 2.07
N PRO A 32 -6.33 0.33 2.67
CA PRO A 32 -5.49 -0.69 2.06
C PRO A 32 -6.11 -1.25 0.78
N SER A 33 -5.27 -1.61 -0.19
CA SER A 33 -5.66 -2.34 -1.40
C SER A 33 -5.33 -3.83 -1.27
N HIS A 34 -6.21 -4.60 -0.63
CA HIS A 34 -6.12 -6.05 -0.47
C HIS A 34 -4.96 -6.57 0.40
N TRP A 35 -4.57 -5.81 1.42
CA TRP A 35 -3.61 -6.23 2.44
C TRP A 35 -3.97 -5.68 3.84
N SER A 36 -3.26 -6.11 4.87
CA SER A 36 -3.47 -5.65 6.26
C SER A 36 -2.17 -5.22 6.91
N VAL A 37 -2.14 -4.03 7.52
CA VAL A 37 -0.99 -3.55 8.29
C VAL A 37 -0.68 -4.44 9.48
N LEU A 38 -1.71 -5.01 10.12
CA LEU A 38 -1.56 -5.92 11.26
C LEU A 38 -0.85 -7.21 10.88
N GLU A 39 -1.09 -7.73 9.67
CA GLU A 39 -0.42 -8.92 9.16
C GLU A 39 1.04 -8.64 8.76
N LYS A 40 1.42 -7.38 8.55
CA LYS A 40 2.72 -6.99 8.00
C LYS A 40 3.64 -6.31 9.01
N LEU A 41 3.14 -5.98 10.19
CA LEU A 41 3.90 -5.29 11.23
C LEU A 41 5.11 -6.13 11.68
N GLY A 42 6.27 -5.49 11.78
CA GLY A 42 7.54 -6.11 12.15
C GLY A 42 8.26 -6.88 11.04
N MET A 43 7.58 -7.15 9.91
CA MET A 43 8.17 -7.84 8.77
C MET A 43 9.12 -6.93 7.98
N ASP A 44 10.09 -7.54 7.31
CA ASP A 44 10.98 -6.82 6.38
C ASP A 44 10.33 -6.60 5.00
N LEU A 45 10.84 -5.62 4.25
CA LEU A 45 10.31 -5.27 2.93
C LEU A 45 10.24 -6.46 1.96
N PRO A 46 11.26 -7.35 1.86
CA PRO A 46 11.17 -8.54 1.03
C PRO A 46 9.99 -9.44 1.41
N THR A 47 9.80 -9.70 2.70
CA THR A 47 8.71 -10.56 3.22
C THR A 47 7.35 -9.92 3.01
N ILE A 48 7.22 -8.60 3.22
CA ILE A 48 5.97 -7.88 3.02
C ILE A 48 5.43 -8.08 1.60
N HIS A 49 6.33 -8.00 0.62
CA HIS A 49 6.04 -8.04 -0.82
C HIS A 49 6.12 -9.45 -1.44
N GLU A 50 6.37 -10.51 -0.67
CA GLU A 50 6.42 -11.90 -1.15
C GLU A 50 5.22 -12.29 -2.05
N PRO A 51 3.97 -11.87 -1.75
CA PRO A 51 2.82 -12.20 -2.59
C PRO A 51 2.83 -11.56 -3.98
N VAL A 52 3.69 -10.55 -4.24
CA VAL A 52 3.74 -9.86 -5.52
C VAL A 52 4.42 -10.76 -6.56
N PRO A 53 3.75 -11.10 -7.68
CA PRO A 53 4.36 -11.92 -8.73
C PRO A 53 5.68 -11.32 -9.22
N ARG A 54 6.69 -12.18 -9.43
CA ARG A 54 8.03 -11.79 -9.88
C ARG A 54 8.80 -10.86 -8.92
N TRP A 55 8.38 -10.73 -7.66
CA TRP A 55 9.13 -9.99 -6.64
C TRP A 55 10.49 -10.62 -6.27
N ARG A 56 10.73 -11.87 -6.70
CA ARG A 56 11.93 -12.65 -6.38
C ARG A 56 13.23 -11.86 -6.63
N SER A 57 14.12 -11.98 -5.64
CA SER A 57 15.51 -11.50 -5.47
C SER A 57 15.92 -10.14 -6.06
N ASP A 58 15.73 -9.94 -7.36
CA ASP A 58 16.28 -8.79 -8.07
C ASP A 58 15.52 -7.51 -7.74
N MET A 59 14.18 -7.60 -7.65
CA MET A 59 13.33 -6.49 -7.22
C MET A 59 13.53 -6.17 -5.73
N ALA A 60 13.62 -7.19 -4.88
CA ALA A 60 13.90 -7.00 -3.45
C ALA A 60 15.23 -6.25 -3.22
N LYS A 61 16.30 -6.65 -3.92
CA LYS A 61 17.61 -5.96 -3.85
C LYS A 61 17.54 -4.52 -4.37
N LEU A 62 16.75 -4.26 -5.41
CA LEU A 62 16.53 -2.90 -5.93
C LEU A 62 15.80 -2.03 -4.91
N ALA A 63 14.74 -2.56 -4.28
CA ALA A 63 13.98 -1.87 -3.25
C ALA A 63 14.85 -1.51 -2.04
N GLU A 64 15.65 -2.44 -1.53
CA GLU A 64 16.57 -2.17 -0.42
C GLU A 64 17.61 -1.09 -0.77
N ARG A 65 18.20 -1.16 -1.97
CA ARG A 65 19.12 -0.11 -2.45
C ARG A 65 18.44 1.23 -2.64
N PHE A 66 17.18 1.26 -3.06
CA PHE A 66 16.40 2.48 -3.16
C PHE A 66 16.20 3.10 -1.78
N MET A 67 15.75 2.31 -0.79
CA MET A 67 15.52 2.79 0.57
C MET A 67 16.79 3.31 1.22
N SER A 68 17.94 2.64 1.06
CA SER A 68 19.21 3.10 1.62
C SER A 68 19.72 4.41 1.01
N ARG A 69 19.30 4.73 -0.22
CA ARG A 69 19.67 5.96 -0.94
C ARG A 69 18.69 7.11 -0.76
N LEU A 70 17.54 6.90 -0.12
CA LEU A 70 16.64 7.99 0.23
C LEU A 70 17.39 9.00 1.09
N SER A 71 17.13 10.27 0.82
CA SER A 71 17.74 11.41 1.49
C SER A 71 16.64 12.38 1.90
N SER A 72 16.81 13.05 3.04
CA SER A 72 15.81 13.95 3.60
C SER A 72 15.60 15.21 2.75
N ASP A 73 16.58 15.58 1.91
CA ASP A 73 16.50 16.70 0.96
C ASP A 73 15.74 16.36 -0.33
N ARG A 74 15.55 15.07 -0.63
CA ARG A 74 15.04 14.59 -1.92
C ARG A 74 14.01 13.48 -1.71
N PRO A 75 12.75 13.84 -1.40
CA PRO A 75 11.68 12.87 -1.38
C PRO A 75 11.45 12.27 -2.77
N PHE A 76 11.02 11.01 -2.79
CA PHE A 76 10.73 10.30 -4.03
C PHE A 76 9.25 9.98 -4.13
N VAL A 77 8.70 10.03 -5.35
CA VAL A 77 7.30 9.70 -5.63
C VAL A 77 7.22 8.63 -6.70
N ARG A 78 6.40 7.62 -6.47
CA ARG A 78 5.99 6.64 -7.49
C ARG A 78 4.48 6.50 -7.54
N TRP A 79 4.01 5.91 -8.63
CA TRP A 79 2.62 5.51 -8.78
C TRP A 79 2.52 3.99 -8.70
N ASN A 80 1.53 3.51 -7.96
CA ASN A 80 1.05 2.15 -8.01
C ASN A 80 -0.41 2.17 -8.46
N TRP A 81 -0.90 1.09 -9.08
CA TRP A 81 -2.27 1.06 -9.59
C TRP A 81 -2.86 -0.34 -9.55
N THR A 82 -4.19 -0.40 -9.50
CA THR A 82 -4.98 -1.63 -9.68
C THR A 82 -6.35 -1.28 -10.26
N LEU A 83 -7.08 -2.29 -10.72
CA LEU A 83 -8.52 -2.20 -10.98
C LEU A 83 -9.28 -2.73 -9.75
N SER A 84 -10.40 -2.10 -9.44
CA SER A 84 -11.30 -2.48 -8.35
C SER A 84 -12.73 -2.58 -8.88
N ALA A 85 -13.46 -3.62 -8.50
CA ALA A 85 -14.89 -3.77 -8.82
C ALA A 85 -15.81 -2.96 -7.88
N THR A 86 -15.23 -2.13 -7.00
CA THR A 86 -15.96 -1.33 -6.02
C THR A 86 -15.27 0.01 -5.77
N ALA A 87 -16.06 1.01 -5.37
CA ALA A 87 -15.58 2.31 -4.91
C ALA A 87 -15.18 2.31 -3.42
N GLU A 88 -15.37 1.19 -2.70
CA GLU A 88 -14.94 1.05 -1.31
C GLU A 88 -13.43 1.26 -1.17
N LEU A 89 -13.03 2.06 -0.19
CA LEU A 89 -11.64 2.44 0.00
C LEU A 89 -10.90 1.47 0.92
N HIS A 90 -11.57 0.95 1.95
CA HIS A 90 -10.99 0.01 2.90
C HIS A 90 -11.15 -1.42 2.40
N LEU A 91 -10.14 -1.93 1.68
CA LEU A 91 -10.16 -3.28 1.10
C LEU A 91 -9.22 -4.23 1.85
N SER A 92 -9.32 -4.30 3.18
CA SER A 92 -8.54 -5.25 3.97
C SER A 92 -9.29 -6.58 4.15
N LYS A 93 -8.55 -7.68 4.31
CA LYS A 93 -9.10 -9.02 4.53
C LYS A 93 -9.99 -9.13 5.79
N PHE A 94 -9.79 -8.24 6.76
CA PHE A 94 -10.51 -8.24 8.04
C PHE A 94 -11.71 -7.29 8.08
N TYR A 95 -11.99 -6.61 6.98
CA TYR A 95 -13.10 -5.67 6.88
C TYR A 95 -14.15 -6.21 5.93
N SER A 96 -15.40 -6.18 6.39
CA SER A 96 -16.56 -6.36 5.53
C SER A 96 -17.26 -5.01 5.44
N PRO A 97 -17.33 -4.41 4.23
CA PRO A 97 -18.04 -3.16 4.07
C PRO A 97 -19.52 -3.36 4.41
N PRO A 98 -20.20 -2.31 4.89
CA PRO A 98 -21.65 -2.34 4.99
C PRO A 98 -22.25 -2.59 3.60
N PRO A 99 -23.42 -3.25 3.51
CA PRO A 99 -24.07 -3.51 2.24
C PRO A 99 -24.27 -2.20 1.48
N ALA A 100 -23.89 -2.19 0.20
CA ALA A 100 -24.03 -1.02 -0.66
C ALA A 100 -25.52 -0.60 -0.72
N PRO A 101 -25.82 0.72 -0.77
CA PRO A 101 -27.17 1.17 -1.03
C PRO A 101 -27.66 0.56 -2.35
N THR A 102 -28.85 -0.03 -2.32
CA THR A 102 -29.48 -0.78 -3.42
C THR A 102 -29.64 0.11 -4.65
N THR A 103 -28.58 0.22 -5.43
CA THR A 103 -28.58 0.76 -6.79
C THR A 103 -28.26 -0.46 -7.64
N ALA A 104 -29.16 -0.79 -8.57
CA ALA A 104 -29.14 -2.03 -9.35
C ALA A 104 -27.72 -2.42 -9.77
N ALA A 105 -27.09 -3.30 -8.99
CA ALA A 105 -25.80 -3.83 -9.32
C ALA A 105 -26.02 -4.71 -10.55
N SER A 106 -25.36 -4.38 -11.64
CA SER A 106 -25.14 -5.32 -12.73
C SER A 106 -24.67 -6.64 -12.14
N GLU A 107 -25.30 -7.76 -12.52
CA GLU A 107 -24.88 -9.09 -12.10
C GLU A 107 -23.45 -9.40 -12.57
N ASP A 108 -22.99 -8.70 -13.63
CA ASP A 108 -21.61 -8.77 -14.11
C ASP A 108 -20.74 -7.67 -13.49
N VAL A 109 -19.98 -8.05 -12.45
CA VAL A 109 -18.97 -7.19 -11.80
C VAL A 109 -17.73 -6.95 -12.66
N THR A 110 -17.58 -7.65 -13.78
CA THR A 110 -16.44 -7.52 -14.71
C THR A 110 -16.70 -6.57 -15.86
N ALA A 111 -17.96 -6.14 -16.04
CA ALA A 111 -18.31 -5.11 -17.01
C ALA A 111 -17.49 -3.84 -16.74
N ILE A 112 -16.98 -3.22 -17.82
CA ILE A 112 -16.05 -2.09 -17.71
C ILE A 112 -16.64 -0.92 -16.92
N ASP A 113 -17.95 -0.70 -17.01
CA ASP A 113 -18.66 0.36 -16.30
C ASP A 113 -18.68 0.17 -14.78
N ASN A 114 -18.40 -1.05 -14.30
CA ASN A 114 -18.30 -1.40 -12.88
C ASN A 114 -16.85 -1.42 -12.37
N LEU A 115 -15.86 -1.22 -13.24
CA LEU A 115 -14.45 -1.20 -12.88
C LEU A 115 -13.96 0.21 -12.58
N GLN A 116 -13.31 0.36 -11.44
CA GLN A 116 -12.67 1.58 -10.99
C GLN A 116 -11.15 1.44 -11.15
N LEU A 117 -10.51 2.42 -11.80
CA LEU A 117 -9.05 2.54 -11.76
C LEU A 117 -8.64 3.18 -10.44
N ARG A 118 -7.93 2.41 -9.59
CA ARG A 118 -7.37 2.91 -8.33
C ARG A 118 -5.91 3.27 -8.53
N LEU A 119 -5.56 4.53 -8.25
CA LEU A 119 -4.21 5.06 -8.32
C LEU A 119 -3.71 5.41 -6.93
N GLU A 120 -2.52 4.93 -6.59
CA GLU A 120 -1.83 5.25 -5.35
C GLU A 120 -0.58 6.08 -5.67
N ARG A 121 -0.57 7.35 -5.26
CA ARG A 121 0.62 8.19 -5.32
C ARG A 121 1.42 8.00 -4.03
N GLN A 122 2.45 7.17 -4.09
CA GLN A 122 3.24 6.78 -2.94
C GLN A 122 4.45 7.70 -2.80
N HIS A 123 4.56 8.35 -1.65
CA HIS A 123 5.68 9.23 -1.29
C HIS A 123 6.63 8.52 -0.35
N PHE A 124 7.93 8.72 -0.57
CA PHE A 124 9.01 8.18 0.26
C PHE A 124 9.81 9.35 0.83
N HIS A 125 9.76 9.49 2.15
CA HIS A 125 10.48 10.49 2.93
C HIS A 125 11.41 9.79 3.91
N LYS A 126 12.54 10.45 4.24
CA LYS A 126 13.52 9.99 5.23
C LYS A 126 13.56 10.95 6.40
#